data_AF-A0A383UT50-F1
#
_entry.id   AF-A0A383UT50-F1
#
_cell.length_a   1.000
_cell.length_b   1.000
_cell.length_c   1.000
_cell.angle_alpha   90.00
_cell.angle_beta   90.00
_cell.angle_gamma   90.00
#
_symmetry.space_group_name_H-M   'P 1'
#
loop_
_entity.id
_entity.type
_entity.pdbx_description
1 polymer ?
#
loop_
_entity_poly.entity_id
_entity_poly.type
_entity_poly.pdbx_seq_one_letter_code
_entity_poly.pdbx_strand_id
1 'polypeptide(L)'
;MLEPSAVINFAKQWNKKNKFHDLMYEVFDDKVNQFLRACELLEIRPSQFHTVFDRMLEDRALLYYNCTVSRRDSFADAYIKIKVHFDTDANHQVYLQEWQTVTFASVKNENPDKGLREVLDILFDQLSICQRAMGNSYEGDNKLRDQLLRACR
;
A
#
# COMPACT_ATOMS: atom_id res chain seq x y z
N MET A 1 -27.50 -6.45 3.65
CA MET A 1 -27.07 -6.30 2.25
C MET A 1 -26.67 -4.84 2.05
N LEU A 2 -25.66 -4.53 1.23
CA LEU A 2 -25.28 -3.15 0.94
C LEU A 2 -26.19 -2.60 -0.16
N GLU A 3 -26.63 -1.35 -0.03
CA GLU A 3 -27.50 -0.71 -1.01
C GLU A 3 -26.78 -0.54 -2.37
N PRO A 4 -27.44 -0.77 -3.52
CA PRO A 4 -26.81 -0.64 -4.83
C PRO A 4 -26.20 0.74 -5.09
N SER A 5 -26.83 1.80 -4.55
CA SER A 5 -26.33 3.17 -4.64
C SER A 5 -24.98 3.36 -3.93
N ALA A 6 -24.78 2.71 -2.78
CA ALA A 6 -23.51 2.76 -2.04
C ALA A 6 -22.39 2.05 -2.82
N VAL A 7 -22.68 0.93 -3.48
CA VAL A 7 -21.71 0.23 -4.36
C VAL A 7 -21.29 1.11 -5.53
N ILE A 8 -22.26 1.77 -6.18
CA ILE A 8 -22.00 2.68 -7.31
C ILE A 8 -21.20 3.90 -6.84
N ASN A 9 -21.55 4.48 -5.70
CA ASN A 9 -20.86 5.65 -5.15
C ASN A 9 -19.42 5.30 -4.76
N PHE A 10 -19.21 4.14 -4.13
CA PHE A 10 -17.87 3.64 -3.85
C PHE A 10 -17.06 3.51 -5.14
N ALA A 11 -17.58 2.82 -6.16
CA ALA A 11 -16.87 2.63 -7.42
C ALA A 11 -16.56 3.93 -8.16
N LYS A 12 -17.41 4.96 -8.02
CA LYS A 12 -17.18 6.31 -8.58
C LYS A 12 -16.10 7.09 -7.84
N GLN A 13 -16.07 6.98 -6.51
CA GLN A 13 -15.08 7.69 -5.68
C GLN A 13 -13.73 6.97 -5.64
N TRP A 14 -13.74 5.65 -5.81
CA TRP A 14 -12.53 4.84 -5.75
C TRP A 14 -11.65 5.10 -6.97
N ASN A 15 -10.63 5.94 -6.77
CA ASN A 15 -9.67 6.29 -7.81
C ASN A 15 -8.90 5.04 -8.24
N LYS A 16 -8.74 4.84 -9.56
CA LYS A 16 -7.92 3.75 -10.12
C LYS A 16 -6.49 3.75 -9.56
N LYS A 17 -5.91 4.93 -9.29
CA LYS A 17 -4.58 5.06 -8.67
C LYS A 17 -4.50 4.47 -7.25
N ASN A 18 -5.64 4.29 -6.59
CA ASN A 18 -5.71 3.76 -5.23
C ASN A 18 -5.95 2.25 -5.21
N LYS A 19 -6.06 1.59 -6.36
CA LYS A 19 -6.15 0.14 -6.40
C LYS A 19 -4.81 -0.50 -6.06
N PHE A 20 -4.88 -1.71 -5.53
CA PHE A 20 -3.74 -2.53 -5.19
C PHE A 20 -3.53 -3.59 -6.27
N HIS A 21 -2.31 -3.65 -6.81
CA HIS A 21 -1.95 -4.46 -7.98
C HIS A 21 -0.93 -5.55 -7.66
N ASP A 22 -0.35 -5.54 -6.44
CA ASP A 22 0.88 -6.27 -6.09
C ASP A 22 2.12 -5.74 -6.84
N LEU A 23 2.31 -4.42 -6.83
CA LEU A 23 3.50 -3.77 -7.38
C LEU A 23 4.46 -3.35 -6.28
N MET A 24 5.75 -3.24 -6.62
CA MET A 24 6.76 -2.64 -5.75
C MET A 24 6.32 -1.25 -5.31
N TYR A 25 6.51 -0.96 -4.03
CA TYR A 25 6.10 0.29 -3.37
C TYR A 25 4.59 0.47 -3.17
N GLU A 26 3.77 -0.52 -3.50
CA GLU A 26 2.37 -0.56 -3.05
C GLU A 26 2.25 -1.35 -1.74
N VAL A 27 2.21 -0.64 -0.61
CA VAL A 27 1.98 -1.27 0.69
C VAL A 27 0.50 -1.64 0.81
N PHE A 28 0.19 -2.93 1.00
CA PHE A 28 -1.19 -3.40 1.06
C PHE A 28 -1.98 -2.71 2.18
N ASP A 29 -1.39 -2.57 3.36
CA ASP A 29 -2.02 -1.93 4.53
C ASP A 29 -2.35 -0.45 4.27
N ASP A 30 -1.52 0.28 3.51
CA ASP A 30 -1.81 1.67 3.12
C ASP A 30 -3.08 1.74 2.25
N LYS A 31 -3.25 0.77 1.34
CA LYS A 31 -4.42 0.69 0.46
C LYS A 31 -5.67 0.28 1.24
N VAL A 32 -5.53 -0.63 2.20
CA VAL A 32 -6.62 -1.03 3.11
C VAL A 32 -7.06 0.14 4.00
N ASN A 33 -6.12 0.93 4.52
CA ASN A 33 -6.44 2.14 5.29
C ASN A 33 -7.22 3.16 4.46
N GLN A 34 -6.86 3.36 3.17
CA GLN A 34 -7.62 4.20 2.25
C GLN A 34 -9.03 3.63 2.00
N PHE A 35 -9.14 2.31 1.86
CA PHE A 35 -10.41 1.61 1.69
C PHE A 35 -11.34 1.83 2.89
N LEU A 36 -10.83 1.67 4.11
CA LEU A 36 -11.60 1.86 5.34
C LEU A 36 -12.10 3.31 5.48
N ARG A 37 -11.26 4.30 5.18
CA ARG A 37 -11.67 5.72 5.16
C ARG A 37 -12.76 5.99 4.12
N ALA A 38 -12.66 5.41 2.92
CA ALA A 38 -13.69 5.53 1.90
C ALA A 38 -15.02 4.89 2.34
N CYS A 39 -14.96 3.75 3.03
CA CYS A 39 -16.15 3.12 3.60
C CYS A 39 -16.79 3.97 4.68
N GLU A 40 -15.99 4.59 5.56
CA GLU A 40 -16.46 5.51 6.60
C GLU A 40 -17.18 6.72 6.01
N LEU A 41 -16.59 7.37 4.99
CA LEU A 41 -17.19 8.52 4.30
C LEU A 41 -18.52 8.19 3.60
N LEU A 42 -18.73 6.92 3.24
CA LEU A 42 -19.93 6.43 2.58
C LEU A 42 -20.89 5.69 3.53
N GLU A 43 -20.61 5.74 4.84
CA GLU A 43 -21.39 5.07 5.89
C GLU A 43 -21.57 3.56 5.65
N ILE A 44 -20.61 2.92 4.97
CA ILE A 44 -20.58 1.47 4.77
C ILE A 44 -20.18 0.84 6.10
N ARG A 45 -21.00 -0.07 6.62
CA ARG A 45 -20.75 -0.72 7.91
C ARG A 45 -19.67 -1.80 7.77
N PRO A 46 -18.93 -2.14 8.84
CA PRO A 46 -17.92 -3.20 8.80
C PRO A 46 -18.44 -4.56 8.28
N SER A 47 -19.70 -4.90 8.61
CA SER A 47 -20.35 -6.12 8.10
C SER A 47 -20.60 -6.11 6.59
N GLN A 48 -20.48 -4.95 5.92
CA GLN A 48 -20.70 -4.76 4.48
C GLN A 48 -19.40 -4.58 3.69
N PHE A 49 -18.23 -4.46 4.33
CA PHE A 49 -16.95 -4.24 3.64
C PHE A 49 -16.65 -5.28 2.57
N HIS A 50 -16.93 -6.56 2.86
CA HIS A 50 -16.76 -7.66 1.91
C HIS A 50 -17.48 -7.44 0.57
N THR A 51 -18.55 -6.63 0.54
CA THR A 51 -19.33 -6.35 -0.68
C THR A 51 -18.60 -5.42 -1.65
N VAL A 52 -17.63 -4.63 -1.18
CA VAL A 52 -16.88 -3.65 -1.99
C VAL A 52 -15.37 -3.86 -1.97
N PHE A 53 -14.89 -4.86 -1.21
CA PHE A 53 -13.45 -5.09 -1.02
C PHE A 53 -12.73 -5.49 -2.32
N ASP A 54 -13.40 -6.19 -3.24
CA ASP A 54 -12.84 -6.51 -4.55
C ASP A 54 -12.56 -5.25 -5.41
N ARG A 55 -13.27 -4.14 -5.17
CA ARG A 55 -13.11 -2.89 -5.93
C ARG A 55 -11.79 -2.19 -5.67
N MET A 56 -11.14 -2.47 -4.55
CA MET A 56 -9.80 -1.93 -4.26
C MET A 56 -8.66 -2.76 -4.86
N LEU A 57 -8.96 -3.90 -5.50
CA LEU A 57 -7.98 -4.80 -6.08
C LEU A 57 -7.97 -4.68 -7.61
N GLU A 58 -6.81 -4.92 -8.21
CA GLU A 58 -6.63 -5.00 -9.66
C GLU A 58 -5.61 -6.09 -10.00
N ASP A 59 -5.56 -6.49 -11.28
CA ASP A 59 -4.60 -7.45 -11.82
C ASP A 59 -4.40 -8.71 -10.97
N ARG A 60 -3.17 -8.97 -10.51
CA ARG A 60 -2.81 -10.18 -9.77
C ARG A 60 -3.52 -10.27 -8.43
N ALA A 61 -3.70 -9.14 -7.75
CA ALA A 61 -4.42 -9.09 -6.48
C ALA A 61 -5.89 -9.47 -6.64
N LEU A 62 -6.56 -8.94 -7.68
CA LEU A 62 -7.95 -9.28 -7.96
C LEU A 62 -8.10 -10.73 -8.44
N LEU A 63 -7.16 -11.25 -9.24
CA LEU A 63 -7.14 -12.64 -9.65
C LEU A 63 -7.04 -13.57 -8.44
N TYR A 64 -6.09 -13.32 -7.55
CA TYR A 64 -5.91 -14.11 -6.32
C TYR A 64 -7.16 -14.08 -5.43
N TYR A 65 -7.76 -12.89 -5.26
CA TYR A 65 -9.00 -12.72 -4.52
C TYR A 65 -10.12 -13.60 -5.07
N ASN A 66 -10.36 -13.54 -6.37
CA ASN A 66 -11.42 -14.30 -7.03
C ASN A 66 -11.22 -15.82 -6.95
N CYS A 67 -9.96 -16.29 -6.89
CA CYS A 67 -9.66 -17.71 -6.78
C CYS A 67 -9.69 -18.25 -5.34
N THR A 68 -9.45 -17.40 -4.34
CA THR A 68 -9.14 -17.85 -2.97
C THR A 68 -10.16 -17.40 -1.92
N VAL A 69 -10.81 -16.25 -2.15
CA VAL A 69 -11.79 -15.69 -1.22
C VAL A 69 -13.17 -16.26 -1.54
N SER A 70 -13.74 -16.96 -0.56
CA SER A 70 -15.07 -17.55 -0.61
C SER A 70 -16.13 -16.52 -0.28
N ARG A 71 -17.36 -16.70 -0.78
CA ARG A 71 -18.51 -15.88 -0.40
C ARG A 71 -18.85 -15.91 1.09
N ARG A 72 -18.32 -16.90 1.83
CA ARG A 72 -18.51 -17.03 3.28
C ARG A 72 -17.44 -16.32 4.10
N ASP A 73 -16.35 -15.91 3.46
CA ASP A 73 -15.28 -15.19 4.14
C ASP A 73 -15.78 -13.81 4.58
N SER A 74 -15.44 -13.45 5.81
CA SER A 74 -15.59 -12.08 6.26
C SER A 74 -14.55 -11.18 5.58
N PHE A 75 -14.69 -9.87 5.74
CA PHE A 75 -13.64 -8.93 5.34
C PHE A 75 -12.30 -9.25 6.01
N ALA A 76 -12.31 -9.64 7.30
CA ALA A 76 -11.08 -9.98 8.02
C ALA A 76 -10.40 -11.22 7.44
N ASP A 77 -11.17 -12.26 7.09
CA ASP A 77 -10.65 -13.47 6.46
C ASP A 77 -10.03 -13.16 5.08
N ALA A 78 -10.73 -12.35 4.28
CA ALA A 78 -10.24 -11.92 2.97
C ALA A 78 -8.96 -11.07 3.09
N TYR A 79 -8.93 -10.12 4.04
CA TYR A 79 -7.76 -9.32 4.33
C TYR A 79 -6.55 -10.18 4.71
N ILE A 80 -6.72 -11.13 5.63
CA ILE A 80 -5.63 -12.02 6.07
C ILE A 80 -5.12 -12.85 4.89
N LYS A 81 -6.00 -13.42 4.07
CA LYS A 81 -5.60 -14.21 2.89
C LYS A 81 -4.76 -13.41 1.91
N ILE A 82 -5.19 -12.19 1.56
CA ILE A 82 -4.45 -11.31 0.65
C ILE A 82 -3.13 -10.89 1.29
N LYS A 83 -3.15 -10.46 2.56
CA LYS A 83 -1.95 -10.03 3.28
C LYS A 83 -0.91 -11.14 3.34
N VAL A 84 -1.25 -12.35 3.77
CA VAL A 84 -0.29 -13.47 3.84
C VAL A 84 0.27 -13.85 2.46
N HIS A 85 -0.49 -13.63 1.39
CA HIS A 85 -0.03 -13.94 0.03
C HIS A 85 0.96 -12.91 -0.52
N PHE A 86 0.73 -11.61 -0.28
CA PHE A 86 1.50 -10.52 -0.88
C PHE A 86 2.46 -9.83 0.10
N ASP A 87 2.27 -9.96 1.40
CA ASP A 87 3.08 -9.36 2.47
C ASP A 87 4.01 -10.44 3.06
N THR A 88 4.90 -10.97 2.20
CA THR A 88 5.79 -12.08 2.54
C THR A 88 7.12 -11.59 3.10
N ASP A 89 7.81 -12.44 3.87
CA ASP A 89 9.17 -12.13 4.36
C ASP A 89 10.16 -11.81 3.22
N ALA A 90 9.99 -12.44 2.06
CA ALA A 90 10.81 -12.13 0.88
C ALA A 90 10.60 -10.67 0.43
N ASN A 91 9.35 -10.18 0.43
CA ASN A 91 9.06 -8.80 0.09
C ASN A 91 9.62 -7.84 1.15
N HIS A 92 9.51 -8.18 2.45
CA HIS A 92 10.13 -7.40 3.52
C HIS A 92 11.66 -7.27 3.35
N GLN A 93 12.34 -8.33 2.92
CA GLN A 93 13.78 -8.28 2.68
C GLN A 93 14.15 -7.34 1.53
N VAL A 94 13.33 -7.29 0.48
CA VAL A 94 13.55 -6.33 -0.63
C VAL A 94 13.44 -4.89 -0.12
N TYR A 95 12.41 -4.56 0.67
CA TYR A 95 12.27 -3.23 1.27
C TYR A 95 13.41 -2.89 2.25
N LEU A 96 13.90 -3.88 3.00
CA LEU A 96 15.05 -3.71 3.89
C LEU A 96 16.34 -3.44 3.12
N GLN A 97 16.56 -4.15 2.02
CA GLN A 97 17.70 -3.91 1.14
C GLN A 97 17.65 -2.49 0.57
N GLU A 98 16.52 -2.11 -0.03
CA GLU A 98 16.30 -0.76 -0.57
C GLU A 98 16.55 0.32 0.50
N TRP A 99 15.97 0.15 1.69
CA TRP A 99 16.19 1.04 2.83
C TRP A 99 17.67 1.23 3.15
N GLN A 100 18.47 0.16 3.09
CA GLN A 100 19.89 0.19 3.43
C GLN A 100 20.79 0.75 2.31
N THR A 101 20.38 0.62 1.05
CA THR A 101 21.23 0.91 -0.12
C THR A 101 20.86 2.17 -0.87
N VAL A 102 19.62 2.67 -0.76
CA VAL A 102 19.20 3.88 -1.46
C VAL A 102 19.99 5.09 -0.96
N THR A 103 20.49 5.90 -1.89
CA THR A 103 21.27 7.11 -1.60
C THR A 103 20.75 8.28 -2.42
N PHE A 104 21.02 9.51 -1.96
CA PHE A 104 20.70 10.69 -2.75
C PHE A 104 21.38 10.67 -4.12
N ALA A 105 22.62 10.17 -4.19
CA ALA A 105 23.36 10.04 -5.44
C ALA A 105 22.71 9.04 -6.41
N SER A 106 22.26 7.87 -5.91
CA SER A 106 21.58 6.88 -6.77
C SER A 106 20.26 7.43 -7.31
N VAL A 107 19.42 8.03 -6.45
CA VAL A 107 18.13 8.63 -6.87
C VAL A 107 18.35 9.77 -7.86
N LYS A 108 19.38 10.60 -7.66
CA LYS A 108 19.75 11.67 -8.60
C LYS A 108 20.16 11.12 -9.96
N ASN A 109 20.94 10.03 -9.98
CA ASN A 109 21.38 9.41 -11.22
C ASN A 109 20.21 8.77 -11.99
N GLU A 110 19.21 8.24 -11.28
CA GLU A 110 17.99 7.69 -11.85
C GLU A 110 17.01 8.77 -12.34
N ASN A 111 17.14 10.00 -11.85
CA ASN A 111 16.27 11.14 -12.17
C ASN A 111 17.09 12.37 -12.61
N PRO A 112 17.85 12.28 -13.73
CA PRO A 112 18.78 13.33 -14.15
C PRO A 112 18.09 14.64 -14.58
N ASP A 113 16.79 14.58 -14.87
CA ASP A 113 15.93 15.69 -15.29
C ASP A 113 15.37 16.50 -14.11
N LYS A 114 15.48 16.00 -12.87
CA LYS A 114 14.85 16.60 -11.69
C LYS A 114 15.79 17.50 -10.89
N GLY A 115 15.21 18.52 -10.26
CA GLY A 115 15.94 19.39 -9.35
C GLY A 115 16.33 18.67 -8.06
N LEU A 116 17.35 19.20 -7.36
CA LEU A 116 17.84 18.59 -6.10
C LEU A 116 16.73 18.43 -5.04
N ARG A 117 15.77 19.36 -5.00
CA ARG A 117 14.64 19.30 -4.08
C ARG A 117 13.72 18.13 -4.41
N GLU A 118 13.38 17.96 -5.68
CA GLU A 118 12.51 16.88 -6.15
C GLU A 118 13.17 15.52 -5.95
N VAL A 119 14.49 15.43 -6.18
CA VAL A 119 15.27 14.21 -5.86
C VAL A 119 15.21 13.89 -4.37
N LEU A 120 15.30 14.90 -3.50
CA LEU A 120 15.18 14.69 -2.05
C LEU A 120 13.77 14.22 -1.66
N ASP A 121 12.73 14.80 -2.26
CA ASP A 121 11.34 14.41 -2.01
C ASP A 121 11.11 12.95 -2.47
N ILE A 122 11.67 12.52 -3.60
CA ILE A 122 11.62 11.12 -4.07
C ILE A 122 12.34 10.15 -3.12
N LEU A 123 13.55 10.51 -2.67
CA LEU A 123 14.31 9.71 -1.70
C LEU A 123 13.51 9.55 -0.40
N PHE A 124 12.90 10.65 0.07
CA PHE A 124 12.06 10.63 1.26
C PHE A 124 10.85 9.72 1.09
N ASP A 125 10.16 9.80 -0.05
CA ASP A 125 8.99 8.96 -0.34
C ASP A 125 9.36 7.47 -0.40
N GLN A 126 10.46 7.12 -1.08
CA GLN A 126 10.97 5.75 -1.16
C GLN A 126 11.31 5.18 0.23
N LEU A 127 12.05 5.93 1.05
CA LEU A 127 12.39 5.52 2.41
C LEU A 127 11.13 5.37 3.26
N SER A 128 10.20 6.33 3.18
CA SER A 128 8.94 6.28 3.92
C SER A 128 8.10 5.04 3.57
N ILE A 129 8.08 4.65 2.29
CA ILE A 129 7.40 3.43 1.84
C ILE A 129 8.09 2.19 2.40
N CYS A 130 9.42 2.11 2.31
CA CYS A 130 10.18 0.99 2.87
C CYS A 130 9.91 0.84 4.38
N GLN A 131 9.88 1.95 5.13
CA GLN A 131 9.58 1.94 6.56
C GLN A 131 8.22 1.30 6.86
N ARG A 132 7.18 1.70 6.14
CA ARG A 132 5.82 1.17 6.32
C ARG A 132 5.71 -0.29 5.88
N ALA A 133 6.41 -0.67 4.81
CA ALA A 133 6.44 -2.04 4.30
C ALA A 133 7.16 -3.02 5.23
N MET A 134 8.13 -2.57 6.03
CA MET A 134 8.85 -3.42 6.99
C MET A 134 8.11 -3.61 8.34
N GLY A 135 6.97 -2.94 8.53
CA GLY A 135 6.11 -3.08 9.70
C GLY A 135 6.63 -2.46 11.00
N ASN A 136 5.94 -2.77 12.11
CA ASN A 136 6.04 -2.07 13.41
C ASN A 136 7.47 -1.98 14.00
N SER A 137 8.36 -2.92 13.65
CA SER A 137 9.75 -2.92 14.12
C SER A 137 10.57 -1.73 13.60
N TYR A 138 10.11 -1.07 12.55
CA TYR A 138 10.78 0.08 11.92
C TYR A 138 10.01 1.39 12.06
N GLU A 139 8.86 1.39 12.74
CA GLU A 139 8.08 2.60 13.01
C GLU A 139 8.85 3.65 13.82
N GLY A 140 8.56 4.93 13.53
CA GLY A 140 9.04 6.10 14.27
C GLY A 140 9.87 7.08 13.43
N ASP A 141 9.57 8.37 13.59
CA ASP A 141 10.18 9.47 12.82
C ASP A 141 11.71 9.57 12.96
N ASN A 142 12.25 9.17 14.12
CA ASN A 142 13.69 9.21 14.37
C ASN A 142 14.46 8.29 13.43
N LYS A 143 13.94 7.08 13.17
CA LYS A 143 14.60 6.11 12.27
C LYS A 143 14.62 6.59 10.83
N LEU A 144 13.52 7.17 10.36
CA LEU A 144 13.41 7.74 9.02
C LEU A 144 14.34 8.95 8.85
N ARG A 145 14.38 9.84 9.84
CA ARG A 145 15.29 10.98 9.84
C ARG A 145 16.76 10.54 9.79
N ASP A 146 17.15 9.60 10.65
CA ASP A 146 18.53 9.11 10.72
C ASP A 146 18.95 8.42 9.42
N GLN A 147 18.04 7.64 8.82
CA GLN A 147 18.30 6.99 7.54
C GLN A 147 18.38 8.01 6.39
N LEU A 148 17.50 9.01 6.35
CA LEU A 148 17.58 10.08 5.36
C LEU A 148 18.91 10.84 5.44
N LEU A 149 19.36 11.17 6.66
CA LEU A 149 20.66 11.80 6.89
C LEU A 149 21.81 10.91 6.43
N ARG A 150 21.72 9.59 6.64
CA ARG A 150 22.71 8.62 6.15
C ARG A 150 22.71 8.55 4.61
N ALA A 151 21.55 8.49 3.97
CA ALA A 151 21.41 8.37 2.52
C ALA A 151 21.89 9.63 1.76
N CYS A 152 21.88 10.79 2.42
CA CYS A 152 22.38 12.05 1.88
C CYS A 152 23.88 12.29 2.07
N ARG A 153 24.59 11.44 2.84
CA ARG A 153 26.05 11.51 2.99
C ARG A 153 26.74 10.88 1.80
#